data_AF-A0A9P6HBQ4-F1
#
_entry.id   AF-A0A9P6HBQ4-F1
#
_cell.length_a   1.000
_cell.length_b   1.000
_cell.length_c   1.000
_cell.angle_alpha   90.00
_cell.angle_beta   90.00
_cell.angle_gamma   90.00
#
_symmetry.space_group_name_H-M   'P 1'
#
loop_
_entity.id
_entity.type
_entity.pdbx_description
1 polymer ?
#
loop_
_entity_poly.entity_id
_entity_poly.type
_entity_poly.pdbx_seq_one_letter_code
_entity_poly.pdbx_strand_id
1 'polypeptide(L)'
;MAKTSARIRTRPYEWRWPPPPIEFPKRGFSHPFHMSSSDHGQLEAKEHPRTIVELRMCALSHRIREMPAWWEEMKDETNVERWRQEALQRAENDGDEQQVWKLTLQMVSYVLEELQGYADLRDLETGIEAGPAERIWKSDKLIPSSLREKLLGAVDCLEDVPNSKKDWRSGSGGLVLDLVDPSLYPRVQRRAPRRPEYPWSKVHTPWMFQLLPSDFYVDLDGKVSLKSPYINNVHPTRDKGLYSVIPEVLQLALPMFERVLSDMIRPLLRMRIATSAKRGQAEEENADCIWEGDGFHPNSFSEEEHEDHPEKWLTKPTLRTPNAREHYDGDLEVMKDRVSLRGRTLQVIVKLVNIVLTPENPRCPGGKWHVEGMRSESIVANFAYYYDSENVTESRLAFRRATSGPLVHEQDDVMCMRVLYNMVPGSPLVQDVGDVIIKPHRCVAFPNLYQHRVEPFELQDPTRLGHRKILLLFLVDPIRRIPSASDVAPQQRDWVVDAMRGAGANSLFARLPDEILAMIAEYIDRTMSRLEAEKYREALLAGRTAFVEENNKDSFEVEYHMGY
;
A
#
# COMPACT_ATOMS: atom_id res chain seq x y z
N MET A 1 22.66 -12.84 -43.61
CA MET A 1 22.80 -12.89 -42.14
C MET A 1 23.38 -11.56 -41.67
N ALA A 2 22.54 -10.65 -41.19
CA ALA A 2 22.96 -9.38 -40.60
C ALA A 2 22.26 -9.28 -39.24
N LYS A 3 23.02 -9.42 -38.15
CA LYS A 3 22.52 -9.24 -36.78
C LYS A 3 22.39 -7.74 -36.53
N THR A 4 21.17 -7.25 -36.45
CA THR A 4 20.87 -5.88 -36.01
C THR A 4 21.05 -5.82 -34.49
N SER A 5 22.22 -5.37 -34.04
CA SER A 5 22.43 -4.95 -32.66
C SER A 5 21.58 -3.69 -32.43
N ALA A 6 20.42 -3.85 -31.78
CA ALA A 6 19.70 -2.71 -31.25
C ALA A 6 20.51 -2.16 -30.07
N ARG A 7 21.31 -1.13 -30.33
CA ARG A 7 21.85 -0.27 -29.26
C ARG A 7 20.65 0.36 -28.56
N ILE A 8 20.32 -0.16 -27.39
CA ILE A 8 19.39 0.47 -26.44
C ILE A 8 20.02 1.82 -26.10
N ARG A 9 19.46 2.91 -26.63
CA ARG A 9 19.79 4.26 -26.18
C ARG A 9 19.14 4.43 -24.82
N THR A 10 19.85 4.09 -23.75
CA THR A 10 19.57 4.66 -22.43
C THR A 10 19.73 6.17 -22.57
N ARG A 11 18.64 6.93 -22.38
CA ARG A 11 18.84 8.33 -21.98
C ARG A 11 19.23 8.23 -20.52
N PRO A 12 20.43 8.67 -20.11
CA PRO A 12 20.76 8.72 -18.70
C PRO A 12 19.68 9.57 -18.02
N TYR A 13 19.06 9.02 -16.98
CA TYR A 13 18.26 9.81 -16.07
C TYR A 13 19.25 10.80 -15.45
N GLU A 14 19.24 12.07 -15.88
CA GLU A 14 20.02 13.10 -15.19
C GLU A 14 19.38 13.27 -13.82
N TRP A 15 19.93 12.57 -12.82
CA TRP A 15 19.60 12.77 -11.41
C TRP A 15 19.95 14.22 -11.08
N ARG A 16 18.93 15.09 -11.04
CA ARG A 16 19.07 16.49 -10.63
C ARG A 16 18.39 16.64 -9.29
N TRP A 17 19.19 16.96 -8.29
CA TRP A 17 18.74 17.33 -6.96
C TRP A 17 18.93 18.85 -6.77
N PRO A 18 17.93 19.61 -6.30
CA PRO A 18 16.56 19.20 -6.00
C PRO A 18 15.74 18.89 -7.28
N PRO A 19 14.67 18.07 -7.17
CA PRO A 19 13.80 17.73 -8.31
C PRO A 19 13.03 18.96 -8.83
N PRO A 20 12.58 18.96 -10.09
CA PRO A 20 11.77 20.04 -10.65
C PRO A 20 10.38 20.15 -9.98
N PRO A 21 9.63 21.25 -10.20
CA PRO A 21 8.28 21.43 -9.68
C PRO A 21 7.34 20.26 -10.00
N ILE A 22 6.47 19.93 -9.04
CA ILE A 22 5.65 18.72 -9.11
C ILE A 22 4.40 18.97 -9.95
N GLU A 23 4.30 18.24 -11.07
CA GLU A 23 3.11 18.20 -11.91
C GLU A 23 2.59 16.77 -12.03
N PHE A 24 1.28 16.63 -12.27
CA PHE A 24 0.70 15.32 -12.56
C PHE A 24 1.39 14.67 -13.77
N PRO A 25 1.72 13.38 -13.71
CA PRO A 25 2.39 12.70 -14.80
C PRO A 25 1.47 12.62 -16.02
N LYS A 26 2.02 12.76 -17.24
CA LYS A 26 1.20 12.71 -18.47
C LYS A 26 0.67 11.31 -18.82
N ARG A 27 1.29 10.24 -18.31
CA ARG A 27 1.02 8.84 -18.69
C ARG A 27 0.33 8.00 -17.61
N GLY A 28 -0.07 8.62 -16.51
CA GLY A 28 -0.55 7.91 -15.32
C GLY A 28 0.54 7.80 -14.28
N PHE A 29 0.12 7.47 -13.07
CA PHE A 29 1.03 7.05 -12.02
C PHE A 29 1.48 5.60 -12.27
N SER A 30 2.62 5.22 -11.68
CA SER A 30 3.10 3.83 -11.68
C SER A 30 2.06 2.90 -11.03
N HIS A 31 1.97 1.66 -11.55
CA HIS A 31 0.95 0.69 -11.16
C HIS A 31 1.59 -0.68 -10.87
N PRO A 32 1.13 -1.44 -9.85
CA PRO A 32 1.70 -2.74 -9.49
C PRO A 32 1.45 -3.92 -10.46
N PHE A 33 0.82 -3.71 -11.63
CA PHE A 33 0.34 -4.80 -12.51
C PHE A 33 0.85 -4.63 -13.96
N HIS A 34 1.76 -5.51 -14.39
CA HIS A 34 2.43 -5.46 -15.71
C HIS A 34 2.05 -6.68 -16.57
N MET A 35 2.01 -6.54 -17.90
CA MET A 35 1.51 -7.62 -18.80
C MET A 35 2.43 -8.02 -19.97
N SER A 36 3.52 -7.30 -20.32
CA SER A 36 4.40 -7.77 -21.41
C SER A 36 5.76 -7.08 -21.53
N SER A 37 6.66 -7.71 -22.30
CA SER A 37 7.94 -7.19 -22.78
C SER A 37 7.85 -5.94 -23.67
N SER A 38 6.66 -5.46 -24.06
CA SER A 38 6.54 -4.16 -24.74
C SER A 38 6.41 -2.98 -23.77
N ASP A 39 6.15 -3.24 -22.48
CA ASP A 39 6.22 -2.26 -21.38
C ASP A 39 7.68 -2.05 -20.89
N HIS A 40 8.71 -2.42 -21.68
CA HIS A 40 10.12 -2.18 -21.32
C HIS A 40 10.48 -0.70 -21.09
N GLY A 41 9.67 0.25 -21.57
CA GLY A 41 9.80 1.66 -21.20
C GLY A 41 9.22 2.03 -19.82
N GLN A 42 8.48 1.12 -19.17
CA GLN A 42 8.02 1.18 -17.78
C GLN A 42 8.77 0.21 -16.86
N LEU A 43 9.66 -0.65 -17.40
CA LEU A 43 10.60 -1.46 -16.62
C LEU A 43 11.53 -0.61 -15.73
N GLU A 44 11.58 0.71 -15.99
CA GLU A 44 12.42 1.69 -15.31
C GLU A 44 11.96 2.06 -13.89
N ALA A 45 10.83 1.52 -13.39
CA ALA A 45 10.25 1.91 -12.10
C ALA A 45 10.48 0.91 -10.95
N LYS A 46 11.45 -0.02 -11.07
CA LYS A 46 11.93 -0.75 -9.90
C LYS A 46 12.89 0.16 -9.14
N GLU A 47 12.51 0.49 -7.91
CA GLU A 47 13.32 1.31 -7.01
C GLU A 47 14.64 0.59 -6.68
N HIS A 48 15.74 1.34 -6.50
CA HIS A 48 17.01 0.75 -6.07
C HIS A 48 16.89 0.17 -4.65
N PRO A 49 17.60 -0.93 -4.37
CA PRO A 49 17.56 -1.52 -3.04
C PRO A 49 18.27 -0.62 -2.04
N ARG A 50 17.71 -0.54 -0.83
CA ARG A 50 18.37 0.10 0.32
C ARG A 50 19.25 -0.94 1.00
N THR A 51 20.41 -0.54 1.52
CA THR A 51 21.24 -1.48 2.30
C THR A 51 20.51 -1.92 3.59
N ILE A 52 20.86 -3.07 4.17
CA ILE A 52 20.27 -3.54 5.44
C ILE A 52 20.48 -2.50 6.54
N VAL A 53 21.68 -1.91 6.62
CA VAL A 53 21.99 -0.89 7.63
C VAL A 53 21.13 0.36 7.43
N GLU A 54 20.85 0.75 6.18
CA GLU A 54 19.91 1.85 5.90
C GLU A 54 18.47 1.50 6.29
N LEU A 55 18.00 0.27 6.03
CA LEU A 55 16.69 -0.19 6.51
C LEU A 55 16.62 -0.17 8.05
N ARG A 56 17.71 -0.52 8.75
CA ARG A 56 17.81 -0.40 10.21
C ARG A 56 17.80 1.07 10.68
N MET A 57 18.43 1.98 9.93
CA MET A 57 18.35 3.42 10.19
C MET A 57 16.91 3.94 10.02
N CYS A 58 16.21 3.55 8.95
CA CYS A 58 14.79 3.86 8.75
C CYS A 58 13.92 3.34 9.91
N ALA A 59 14.16 2.09 10.34
CA ALA A 59 13.43 1.48 11.44
C ALA A 59 13.69 2.19 12.79
N LEU A 60 14.93 2.62 13.05
CA LEU A 60 15.27 3.44 14.23
C LEU A 60 14.53 4.78 14.20
N SER A 61 14.60 5.50 13.07
CA SER A 61 13.88 6.76 12.86
C SER A 61 12.38 6.57 13.12
N HIS A 62 11.77 5.57 12.50
CA HIS A 62 10.33 5.30 12.66
C HIS A 62 9.96 4.97 14.10
N ARG A 63 10.76 4.17 14.81
CA ARG A 63 10.52 3.80 16.21
C ARG A 63 10.48 5.03 17.12
N ILE A 64 11.41 5.97 16.95
CA ILE A 64 11.40 7.24 17.68
C ILE A 64 10.13 8.03 17.33
N ARG A 65 9.78 8.09 16.03
CA ARG A 65 8.57 8.78 15.53
C ARG A 65 7.24 8.10 15.87
N GLU A 66 7.25 6.92 16.47
CA GLU A 66 6.06 6.28 17.06
C GLU A 66 5.84 6.67 18.52
N MET A 67 6.83 7.25 19.19
CA MET A 67 6.66 7.72 20.56
C MET A 67 5.71 8.93 20.61
N PRO A 68 4.88 9.04 21.66
CA PRO A 68 4.06 10.23 21.87
C PRO A 68 4.94 11.49 21.93
N ALA A 69 4.49 12.56 21.26
CA ALA A 69 5.13 13.88 21.29
C ALA A 69 6.63 13.90 20.93
N TRP A 70 7.13 12.91 20.17
CA TRP A 70 8.55 12.78 19.84
C TRP A 70 9.19 14.07 19.27
N TRP A 71 8.43 14.86 18.51
CA TRP A 71 8.87 16.11 17.89
C TRP A 71 9.07 17.26 18.89
N GLU A 72 8.44 17.20 20.06
CA GLU A 72 8.71 18.10 21.19
C GLU A 72 9.84 17.55 22.05
N GLU A 73 9.79 16.24 22.35
CA GLU A 73 10.77 15.57 23.19
C GLU A 73 12.19 15.64 22.61
N MET A 74 12.33 15.67 21.28
CA MET A 74 13.62 15.78 20.60
C MET A 74 14.31 17.14 20.79
N LYS A 75 13.61 18.16 21.30
CA LYS A 75 14.20 19.46 21.62
C LYS A 75 14.99 19.44 22.92
N ASP A 76 14.79 18.42 23.77
CA ASP A 76 15.58 18.19 24.97
C ASP A 76 16.78 17.29 24.64
N GLU A 77 17.98 17.85 24.75
CA GLU A 77 19.24 17.14 24.50
C GLU A 77 19.41 15.89 25.38
N THR A 78 18.83 15.87 26.58
CA THR A 78 18.86 14.72 27.50
C THR A 78 18.10 13.54 26.91
N ASN A 79 16.94 13.80 26.29
CA ASN A 79 16.14 12.78 25.63
C ASN A 79 16.87 12.24 24.40
N VAL A 80 17.45 13.13 23.59
CA VAL A 80 18.22 12.75 22.38
C VAL A 80 19.42 11.89 22.76
N GLU A 81 20.15 12.24 23.81
CA GLU A 81 21.27 11.44 24.32
C GLU A 81 20.79 10.07 24.81
N ARG A 82 19.69 10.01 25.56
CA ARG A 82 19.11 8.73 26.00
C ARG A 82 18.76 7.84 24.80
N TRP A 83 18.07 8.37 23.79
CA TRP A 83 17.73 7.61 22.59
C TRP A 83 18.96 7.13 21.82
N ARG A 84 20.03 7.93 21.78
CA ARG A 84 21.32 7.54 21.20
C ARG A 84 21.90 6.32 21.93
N GLN A 85 21.97 6.37 23.25
CA GLN A 85 22.50 5.27 24.07
C GLN A 85 21.66 4.00 23.93
N GLU A 86 20.32 4.12 23.97
CA GLU A 86 19.40 2.99 23.76
C GLU A 86 19.57 2.37 22.36
N ALA A 87 19.75 3.19 21.32
CA ALA A 87 19.96 2.72 19.95
C ALA A 87 21.29 1.95 19.81
N LEU A 88 22.37 2.46 20.40
CA LEU A 88 23.68 1.81 20.38
C LEU A 88 23.69 0.51 21.18
N GLN A 89 23.14 0.52 22.40
CA GLN A 89 23.02 -0.67 23.23
C GLN A 89 22.19 -1.76 22.54
N ARG A 90 21.12 -1.37 21.84
CA ARG A 90 20.34 -2.33 21.05
C ARG A 90 21.12 -2.88 19.86
N ALA A 91 21.84 -2.04 19.13
CA ALA A 91 22.69 -2.49 18.04
C ALA A 91 23.77 -3.48 18.52
N GLU A 92 24.26 -3.33 19.76
CA GLU A 92 25.15 -4.31 20.40
C GLU A 92 24.45 -5.65 20.67
N ASN A 93 23.21 -5.60 21.16
CA ASN A 93 22.40 -6.75 21.59
C ASN A 93 21.67 -7.50 20.46
N ASP A 94 21.49 -6.91 19.28
CA ASP A 94 20.70 -7.49 18.17
C ASP A 94 21.33 -8.77 17.54
N GLY A 95 22.30 -9.40 18.20
CA GLY A 95 22.56 -10.85 18.08
C GLY A 95 23.10 -11.36 16.74
N ASP A 96 23.29 -10.50 15.74
CA ASP A 96 24.02 -10.86 14.52
C ASP A 96 25.48 -11.15 14.92
N GLU A 97 25.85 -12.43 14.96
CA GLU A 97 27.22 -12.90 15.25
C GLU A 97 28.26 -12.24 14.32
N GLN A 98 27.79 -11.71 13.18
CA GLN A 98 28.54 -10.99 12.18
C GLN A 98 28.38 -9.48 12.42
N GLN A 99 29.35 -8.84 13.08
CA GLN A 99 29.37 -7.41 13.48
C GLN A 99 29.07 -6.38 12.35
N VAL A 100 28.97 -6.81 11.09
CA VAL A 100 28.87 -5.98 9.88
C VAL A 100 27.54 -5.21 9.77
N TRP A 101 26.52 -5.60 10.54
CA TRP A 101 25.16 -5.06 10.42
C TRP A 101 24.75 -4.07 11.51
N LYS A 102 25.65 -3.77 12.46
CA LYS A 102 25.32 -2.93 13.61
C LYS A 102 25.25 -1.46 13.21
N LEU A 103 24.28 -0.73 13.76
CA LEU A 103 24.23 0.72 13.60
C LEU A 103 25.44 1.36 14.30
N THR A 104 26.22 2.12 13.56
CA THR A 104 27.37 2.87 14.10
C THR A 104 26.90 4.15 14.82
N LEU A 105 27.77 4.75 15.62
CA LEU A 105 27.51 6.07 16.21
C LEU A 105 27.15 7.13 15.16
N GLN A 106 27.81 7.10 14.01
CA GLN A 106 27.54 8.03 12.91
C GLN A 106 26.17 7.78 12.28
N MET A 107 25.79 6.52 12.05
CA MET A 107 24.44 6.18 11.58
C MET A 107 23.34 6.64 12.55
N VAL A 108 23.54 6.39 13.85
CA VAL A 108 22.60 6.84 14.88
C VAL A 108 22.54 8.38 14.92
N SER A 109 23.68 9.06 14.85
CA SER A 109 23.74 10.52 14.84
C SER A 109 23.03 11.11 13.62
N TYR A 110 23.24 10.56 12.43
CA TYR A 110 22.52 10.96 11.22
C TYR A 110 21.00 10.81 11.40
N VAL A 111 20.55 9.67 11.94
CA VAL A 111 19.11 9.44 12.19
C VAL A 111 18.55 10.49 13.14
N LEU A 112 19.28 10.84 14.21
CA LEU A 112 18.84 11.83 15.18
C LEU A 112 18.83 13.26 14.59
N GLU A 113 19.78 13.62 13.73
CA GLU A 113 19.77 14.89 12.99
C GLU A 113 18.57 14.97 12.02
N GLU A 114 18.29 13.87 11.29
CA GLU A 114 17.18 13.78 10.31
C GLU A 114 15.81 13.96 10.96
N LEU A 115 15.66 13.65 12.26
CA LEU A 115 14.39 13.82 12.98
C LEU A 115 13.86 15.25 12.89
N GLN A 116 14.73 16.27 12.81
CA GLN A 116 14.28 17.66 12.68
C GLN A 116 13.56 17.88 11.35
N GLY A 117 14.09 17.31 10.26
CA GLY A 117 13.42 17.38 8.96
C GLY A 117 12.05 16.68 8.98
N TYR A 118 11.91 15.56 9.70
CA TYR A 118 10.61 14.93 9.88
C TYR A 118 9.65 15.76 10.76
N ALA A 119 10.17 16.46 11.77
CA ALA A 119 9.38 17.33 12.62
C ALA A 119 8.84 18.52 11.81
N ASP A 120 9.65 19.07 10.90
CA ASP A 120 9.27 20.17 10.00
C ASP A 120 8.25 19.74 8.93
N LEU A 121 8.22 18.45 8.56
CA LEU A 121 7.20 17.89 7.67
C LEU A 121 5.85 17.63 8.36
N ARG A 122 5.84 17.59 9.69
CA ARG A 122 4.65 17.27 10.47
C ARG A 122 3.64 18.40 10.37
N ASP A 123 2.41 18.05 10.04
CA ASP A 123 1.29 18.97 10.05
C ASP A 123 0.68 19.04 11.47
N LEU A 124 0.86 20.18 12.15
CA LEU A 124 0.38 20.37 13.53
C LEU A 124 -1.15 20.37 13.65
N GLU A 125 -1.84 20.87 12.62
CA GLU A 125 -3.29 20.98 12.63
C GLU A 125 -3.91 19.58 12.49
N THR A 126 -3.53 18.86 11.44
CA THR A 126 -4.13 17.57 11.06
C THR A 126 -3.45 16.37 11.73
N GLY A 127 -2.26 16.54 12.30
CA GLY A 127 -1.45 15.46 12.85
C GLY A 127 -0.79 14.57 11.79
N ILE A 128 -0.84 14.94 10.51
CA ILE A 128 -0.21 14.15 9.45
C ILE A 128 1.31 14.19 9.59
N GLU A 129 1.93 13.02 9.61
CA GLU A 129 3.38 12.83 9.70
C GLU A 129 3.84 11.66 8.81
N ALA A 130 5.14 11.59 8.54
CA ALA A 130 5.71 10.51 7.74
C ALA A 130 5.56 9.14 8.44
N GLY A 131 5.36 8.10 7.65
CA GLY A 131 5.28 6.71 8.09
C GLY A 131 6.65 6.03 8.24
N PRO A 132 6.71 4.68 8.22
CA PRO A 132 7.95 3.91 8.36
C PRO A 132 8.87 4.01 7.15
N ALA A 133 8.30 4.21 5.97
CA ALA A 133 9.00 4.34 4.70
C ALA A 133 8.50 5.56 3.93
N GLU A 134 9.25 5.95 2.92
CA GLU A 134 8.84 6.97 1.95
C GLU A 134 7.48 6.65 1.34
N ARG A 135 6.71 7.67 0.94
CA ARG A 135 5.36 7.54 0.36
C ARG A 135 4.30 6.99 1.33
N ILE A 136 4.66 6.59 2.54
CA ILE A 136 3.71 6.20 3.59
C ILE A 136 3.53 7.36 4.55
N TRP A 137 2.28 7.73 4.81
CA TRP A 137 1.91 8.82 5.72
C TRP A 137 0.91 8.31 6.75
N LYS A 138 0.97 8.83 7.98
CA LYS A 138 0.06 8.48 9.07
C LYS A 138 -0.48 9.72 9.79
N SER A 139 -1.60 9.56 10.48
CA SER A 139 -2.10 10.56 11.44
C SER A 139 -2.97 9.88 12.49
N ASP A 140 -2.82 10.27 13.75
CA ASP A 140 -3.67 9.83 14.86
C ASP A 140 -4.77 10.85 15.21
N LYS A 141 -4.79 12.02 14.52
CA LYS A 141 -5.67 13.16 14.82
C LYS A 141 -6.58 13.56 13.65
N LEU A 142 -6.34 13.01 12.46
CA LEU A 142 -6.95 13.50 11.21
C LEU A 142 -8.48 13.55 11.25
N ILE A 143 -9.11 12.52 11.82
CA ILE A 143 -10.57 12.40 11.89
C ILE A 143 -11.03 12.83 13.30
N PRO A 144 -11.78 13.94 13.43
CA PRO A 144 -12.30 14.38 14.72
C PRO A 144 -13.26 13.36 15.34
N SER A 145 -13.30 13.30 16.68
CA SER A 145 -14.19 12.38 17.41
C SER A 145 -15.66 12.50 17.02
N SER A 146 -16.15 13.72 16.75
CA SER A 146 -17.52 13.93 16.29
C SER A 146 -17.82 13.27 14.95
N LEU A 147 -16.86 13.24 14.01
CA LEU A 147 -17.03 12.56 12.73
C LEU A 147 -16.89 11.04 12.90
N ARG A 148 -16.03 10.58 13.82
CA ARG A 148 -15.97 9.16 14.21
C ARG A 148 -17.30 8.68 14.78
N GLU A 149 -17.93 9.43 15.67
CA GLU A 149 -19.23 9.10 16.25
C GLU A 149 -20.33 9.05 15.19
N LYS A 150 -20.35 10.00 14.25
CA LYS A 150 -21.23 9.93 13.08
C LYS A 150 -20.97 8.66 12.24
N LEU A 151 -19.71 8.28 12.04
CA LEU A 151 -19.36 7.07 11.30
C LEU A 151 -19.87 5.81 12.02
N LEU A 152 -19.65 5.70 13.33
CA LEU A 152 -20.17 4.61 14.17
C LEU A 152 -21.70 4.50 14.02
N GLY A 153 -22.42 5.60 14.26
CA GLY A 153 -23.89 5.61 14.11
C GLY A 153 -24.37 5.31 12.67
N ALA A 154 -23.58 5.65 11.65
CA ALA A 154 -23.90 5.36 10.26
C ALA A 154 -23.65 3.88 9.88
N VAL A 155 -22.72 3.19 10.54
CA VAL A 155 -22.46 1.77 10.30
C VAL A 155 -23.31 0.85 11.18
N ASP A 156 -23.86 1.34 12.29
CA ASP A 156 -24.69 0.54 13.21
C ASP A 156 -25.83 -0.20 12.48
N CYS A 157 -26.48 0.43 11.49
CA CYS A 157 -27.56 -0.21 10.72
C CYS A 157 -27.09 -1.34 9.79
N LEU A 158 -25.79 -1.39 9.46
CA LEU A 158 -25.17 -2.48 8.71
C LEU A 158 -24.70 -3.61 9.64
N GLU A 159 -24.38 -3.29 10.89
CA GLU A 159 -23.96 -4.26 11.91
C GLU A 159 -25.15 -4.96 12.58
N ASP A 160 -26.19 -4.19 12.91
CA ASP A 160 -27.42 -4.63 13.57
C ASP A 160 -28.42 -5.21 12.57
N VAL A 161 -27.97 -6.24 11.85
CA VAL A 161 -28.81 -7.07 10.98
C VAL A 161 -28.90 -8.48 11.55
N PRO A 162 -30.00 -9.23 11.28
CA PRO A 162 -30.09 -10.63 11.65
C PRO A 162 -28.84 -11.41 11.20
N ASN A 163 -28.37 -12.35 12.00
CA ASN A 163 -27.13 -13.09 11.69
C ASN A 163 -27.13 -13.75 10.30
N SER A 164 -28.30 -14.16 9.79
CA SER A 164 -28.46 -14.71 8.43
C SER A 164 -28.23 -13.70 7.30
N LYS A 165 -28.21 -12.40 7.60
CA LYS A 165 -27.93 -11.30 6.67
C LYS A 165 -26.53 -10.72 6.82
N LYS A 166 -25.75 -11.17 7.80
CA LYS A 166 -24.36 -10.74 7.97
C LYS A 166 -23.47 -11.34 6.89
N ASP A 167 -22.69 -10.50 6.23
CA ASP A 167 -21.80 -10.89 5.14
C ASP A 167 -20.42 -11.28 5.69
N TRP A 168 -20.34 -12.50 6.23
CA TRP A 168 -19.08 -13.07 6.69
C TRP A 168 -18.21 -13.48 5.51
N ARG A 169 -16.97 -13.00 5.48
CA ARG A 169 -16.02 -13.33 4.41
C ARG A 169 -15.76 -14.83 4.35
N SER A 170 -16.02 -15.43 3.19
CA SER A 170 -15.72 -16.85 2.92
C SER A 170 -14.26 -17.18 3.24
N GLY A 171 -14.04 -18.29 3.95
CA GLY A 171 -12.70 -18.73 4.35
C GLY A 171 -12.08 -17.98 5.54
N SER A 172 -12.75 -16.97 6.11
CA SER A 172 -12.27 -16.27 7.31
C SER A 172 -12.58 -16.99 8.63
N GLY A 173 -13.37 -18.07 8.60
CA GLY A 173 -13.79 -18.76 9.82
C GLY A 173 -14.71 -17.92 10.73
N GLY A 174 -15.44 -16.94 10.17
CA GLY A 174 -16.30 -16.05 10.96
C GLY A 174 -15.53 -14.92 11.67
N LEU A 175 -14.32 -14.60 11.22
CA LEU A 175 -13.51 -13.52 11.78
C LEU A 175 -13.75 -12.17 11.11
N VAL A 176 -14.07 -12.17 9.81
CA VAL A 176 -14.11 -10.96 9.01
C VAL A 176 -15.53 -10.73 8.51
N LEU A 177 -16.15 -9.66 8.99
CA LEU A 177 -17.47 -9.19 8.60
C LEU A 177 -17.32 -8.02 7.63
N ASP A 178 -17.73 -8.21 6.38
CA ASP A 178 -17.68 -7.16 5.37
C ASP A 178 -18.99 -6.35 5.41
N LEU A 179 -18.93 -5.08 5.84
CA LEU A 179 -20.10 -4.21 5.91
C LEU A 179 -20.38 -3.53 4.56
N VAL A 180 -19.31 -3.08 3.90
CA VAL A 180 -19.32 -2.59 2.52
C VAL A 180 -18.22 -3.30 1.77
N ASP A 181 -18.58 -4.37 1.07
CA ASP A 181 -17.66 -5.14 0.22
C ASP A 181 -17.70 -4.60 -1.22
N PRO A 182 -16.61 -4.02 -1.75
CA PRO A 182 -16.58 -3.54 -3.13
C PRO A 182 -16.60 -4.68 -4.16
N SER A 183 -16.26 -5.91 -3.75
CA SER A 183 -16.29 -7.10 -4.62
C SER A 183 -17.70 -7.68 -4.78
N LEU A 184 -18.65 -7.23 -3.98
CA LEU A 184 -20.06 -7.54 -4.14
C LEU A 184 -20.71 -6.54 -5.12
N TYR A 185 -21.60 -7.05 -5.97
CA TYR A 185 -22.18 -6.32 -7.10
C TYR A 185 -21.11 -5.69 -8.01
N PRO A 186 -20.11 -6.46 -8.49
CA PRO A 186 -19.12 -5.93 -9.40
C PRO A 186 -19.77 -5.62 -10.76
N ARG A 187 -19.14 -4.73 -11.52
CA ARG A 187 -19.49 -4.56 -12.93
C ARG A 187 -19.19 -5.86 -13.67
N VAL A 188 -20.19 -6.42 -14.33
CA VAL A 188 -20.04 -7.65 -15.15
C VAL A 188 -19.99 -7.28 -16.62
N GLN A 189 -18.86 -7.50 -17.27
CA GLN A 189 -18.72 -7.33 -18.73
C GLN A 189 -19.33 -8.53 -19.45
N ARG A 190 -20.62 -8.44 -19.80
CA ARG A 190 -21.28 -9.40 -20.70
C ARG A 190 -20.72 -9.16 -22.12
N ARG A 191 -20.00 -10.14 -22.69
CA ARG A 191 -19.41 -10.07 -24.04
C ARG A 191 -20.38 -9.46 -25.07
N ALA A 192 -19.90 -8.57 -25.92
CA ALA A 192 -20.52 -8.32 -27.23
C ALA A 192 -20.45 -9.62 -28.08
N PRO A 193 -21.37 -9.88 -29.04
CA PRO A 193 -21.45 -11.13 -29.79
C PRO A 193 -20.38 -11.23 -30.89
N ARG A 194 -19.09 -11.14 -30.54
CA ARG A 194 -17.98 -11.56 -31.39
C ARG A 194 -17.09 -12.49 -30.61
N ARG A 195 -17.18 -13.79 -30.95
CA ARG A 195 -16.24 -14.84 -30.53
C ARG A 195 -14.83 -14.48 -31.02
N PRO A 196 -13.80 -14.52 -30.16
CA PRO A 196 -12.50 -14.99 -30.56
C PRO A 196 -12.43 -16.49 -30.26
N GLU A 197 -12.01 -17.27 -31.25
CA GLU A 197 -11.70 -18.69 -31.14
C GLU A 197 -10.41 -18.88 -30.31
N TYR A 198 -10.51 -18.88 -28.99
CA TYR A 198 -9.45 -19.44 -28.13
C TYR A 198 -10.08 -20.26 -27.00
N PRO A 199 -9.53 -21.44 -26.69
CA PRO A 199 -10.04 -22.29 -25.61
C PRO A 199 -9.91 -21.56 -24.27
N TRP A 200 -10.96 -21.69 -23.47
CA TRP A 200 -11.12 -21.05 -22.16
C TRP A 200 -10.00 -21.47 -21.19
N SER A 201 -8.91 -20.71 -21.13
CA SER A 201 -7.89 -20.85 -20.10
C SER A 201 -8.29 -20.10 -18.83
N LYS A 202 -7.76 -20.52 -17.68
CA LYS A 202 -7.97 -19.93 -16.33
C LYS A 202 -7.56 -18.44 -16.20
N VAL A 203 -7.03 -17.83 -17.25
CA VAL A 203 -6.45 -16.47 -17.29
C VAL A 203 -7.47 -15.39 -17.71
N HIS A 204 -8.70 -15.77 -18.09
CA HIS A 204 -9.70 -14.82 -18.64
C HIS A 204 -10.74 -14.26 -17.64
N THR A 205 -10.82 -14.75 -16.40
CA THR A 205 -11.76 -14.22 -15.39
C THR A 205 -11.50 -12.77 -14.94
N PRO A 206 -10.26 -12.22 -14.90
CA PRO A 206 -10.02 -10.84 -14.49
C PRO A 206 -10.70 -9.77 -15.36
N TRP A 207 -11.02 -10.10 -16.62
CA TRP A 207 -11.60 -9.16 -17.59
C TRP A 207 -13.12 -9.10 -17.53
N MET A 208 -13.76 -10.03 -16.81
CA MET A 208 -15.22 -10.09 -16.70
C MET A 208 -15.77 -9.20 -15.59
N PHE A 209 -14.98 -8.94 -14.56
CA PHE A 209 -15.42 -8.26 -13.35
C PHE A 209 -14.54 -7.04 -13.07
N GLN A 210 -15.15 -5.97 -12.56
CA GLN A 210 -14.44 -4.77 -12.14
C GLN A 210 -15.13 -4.20 -10.90
N LEU A 211 -14.35 -3.76 -9.91
CA LEU A 211 -14.93 -2.99 -8.79
C LEU A 211 -15.47 -1.66 -9.30
N LEU A 212 -16.60 -1.24 -8.75
CA LEU A 212 -17.22 0.02 -9.11
C LEU A 212 -16.79 1.13 -8.16
N PRO A 213 -15.93 2.08 -8.59
CA PRO A 213 -15.72 3.30 -7.84
C PRO A 213 -16.97 4.18 -7.87
N SER A 214 -17.01 5.15 -6.97
CA SER A 214 -17.94 6.29 -7.03
C SER A 214 -17.17 7.56 -7.33
N ASP A 215 -17.79 8.48 -8.06
CA ASP A 215 -17.21 9.75 -8.45
C ASP A 215 -17.46 10.80 -7.35
N PHE A 216 -16.40 11.43 -6.87
CA PHE A 216 -16.42 12.50 -5.88
C PHE A 216 -15.79 13.76 -6.47
N TYR A 217 -16.49 14.89 -6.43
CA TYR A 217 -15.94 16.16 -6.87
C TYR A 217 -15.33 16.91 -5.69
N VAL A 218 -14.08 17.34 -5.88
CA VAL A 218 -13.36 18.25 -4.99
C VAL A 218 -13.45 19.65 -5.59
N ASP A 219 -14.10 20.57 -4.89
CA ASP A 219 -14.16 21.96 -5.36
C ASP A 219 -12.83 22.71 -5.12
N LEU A 220 -12.82 24.01 -5.42
CA LEU A 220 -11.62 24.85 -5.29
C LEU A 220 -11.26 25.15 -3.83
N ASP A 221 -12.20 25.03 -2.90
CA ASP A 221 -11.97 25.20 -1.46
C ASP A 221 -11.52 23.88 -0.81
N GLY A 222 -11.59 22.76 -1.56
CA GLY A 222 -11.24 21.42 -1.08
C GLY A 222 -12.44 20.67 -0.49
N LYS A 223 -13.66 21.18 -0.62
CA LYS A 223 -14.86 20.48 -0.15
C LYS A 223 -15.20 19.33 -1.10
N VAL A 224 -15.57 18.20 -0.51
CA VAL A 224 -15.90 16.98 -1.25
C VAL A 224 -17.41 16.79 -1.34
N SER A 225 -17.89 16.43 -2.53
CA SER A 225 -19.28 16.05 -2.77
C SER A 225 -19.36 14.80 -3.63
N LEU A 226 -20.26 13.87 -3.28
CA LEU A 226 -20.55 12.72 -4.13
C LEU A 226 -21.27 13.19 -5.39
N LYS A 227 -20.77 12.79 -6.56
CA LYS A 227 -21.39 13.02 -7.88
C LYS A 227 -22.15 11.81 -8.39
N SER A 228 -21.67 10.60 -8.08
CA SER A 228 -22.39 9.38 -8.41
C SER A 228 -23.73 9.30 -7.67
N PRO A 229 -24.77 8.69 -8.27
CA PRO A 229 -26.07 8.52 -7.64
C PRO A 229 -26.06 7.56 -6.44
N TYR A 230 -25.03 6.71 -6.33
CA TYR A 230 -24.87 5.78 -5.22
C TYR A 230 -23.38 5.46 -4.97
N ILE A 231 -23.10 4.88 -3.81
CA ILE A 231 -21.84 4.19 -3.49
C ILE A 231 -22.09 2.69 -3.60
N ASN A 232 -21.21 1.96 -4.29
CA ASN A 232 -21.42 0.53 -4.50
C ASN A 232 -21.64 -0.20 -3.16
N ASN A 233 -22.67 -1.05 -3.11
CA ASN A 233 -23.07 -1.80 -1.92
C ASN A 233 -23.53 -0.94 -0.71
N VAL A 234 -23.92 0.33 -0.92
CA VAL A 234 -24.49 1.20 0.12
C VAL A 234 -25.83 1.77 -0.34
N HIS A 235 -26.92 1.39 0.30
CA HIS A 235 -28.27 1.76 -0.16
C HIS A 235 -28.53 3.27 0.02
N PRO A 236 -28.90 4.04 -1.03
CA PRO A 236 -29.05 5.50 -0.97
C PRO A 236 -30.00 6.05 0.10
N THR A 237 -31.14 5.39 0.32
CA THR A 237 -32.14 5.82 1.30
C THR A 237 -31.99 5.18 2.68
N ARG A 238 -31.81 3.85 2.74
CA ARG A 238 -31.66 3.11 4.00
C ARG A 238 -30.38 3.48 4.74
N ASP A 239 -29.26 3.59 4.01
CA ASP A 239 -27.93 3.77 4.57
C ASP A 239 -27.46 5.23 4.40
N LYS A 240 -28.41 6.19 4.42
CA LYS A 240 -28.18 7.62 4.14
C LYS A 240 -27.09 8.28 5.01
N GLY A 241 -26.84 7.75 6.20
CA GLY A 241 -25.80 8.24 7.10
C GLY A 241 -24.42 8.18 6.44
N LEU A 242 -24.12 7.07 5.76
CA LEU A 242 -22.84 6.88 5.06
C LEU A 242 -22.63 7.85 3.90
N TYR A 243 -23.71 8.27 3.23
CA TYR A 243 -23.65 9.28 2.17
C TYR A 243 -23.27 10.67 2.68
N SER A 244 -23.49 10.96 3.96
CA SER A 244 -23.02 12.18 4.61
C SER A 244 -21.59 12.05 5.14
N VAL A 245 -21.25 10.90 5.73
CA VAL A 245 -19.98 10.68 6.42
C VAL A 245 -18.82 10.41 5.46
N ILE A 246 -19.01 9.61 4.41
CA ILE A 246 -17.92 9.22 3.50
C ILE A 246 -17.31 10.44 2.80
N PRO A 247 -18.08 11.40 2.26
CA PRO A 247 -17.51 12.64 1.73
C PRO A 247 -16.73 13.45 2.76
N GLU A 248 -17.22 13.56 4.01
CA GLU A 248 -16.52 14.26 5.10
C GLU A 248 -15.17 13.59 5.42
N VAL A 249 -15.12 12.25 5.47
CA VAL A 249 -13.86 11.51 5.69
C VAL A 249 -12.93 11.65 4.49
N LEU A 250 -13.43 11.51 3.27
CA LEU A 250 -12.62 11.64 2.05
C LEU A 250 -12.01 13.04 1.94
N GLN A 251 -12.76 14.09 2.32
CA GLN A 251 -12.27 15.46 2.39
C GLN A 251 -11.04 15.57 3.31
N LEU A 252 -11.08 14.95 4.48
CA LEU A 252 -9.96 14.93 5.41
C LEU A 252 -8.81 14.03 4.94
N ALA A 253 -9.09 13.00 4.13
CA ALA A 253 -8.07 12.14 3.53
C ALA A 253 -7.31 12.79 2.36
N LEU A 254 -7.85 13.85 1.73
CA LEU A 254 -7.25 14.50 0.56
C LEU A 254 -5.77 14.90 0.78
N PRO A 255 -5.38 15.57 1.89
CA PRO A 255 -3.99 15.96 2.09
C PRO A 255 -3.03 14.77 2.23
N MET A 256 -3.51 13.61 2.69
CA MET A 256 -2.72 12.38 2.73
C MET A 256 -2.57 11.78 1.33
N PHE A 257 -3.63 11.78 0.51
CA PHE A 257 -3.52 11.36 -0.89
C PHE A 257 -2.58 12.27 -1.69
N GLU A 258 -2.70 13.60 -1.54
CA GLU A 258 -1.81 14.57 -2.19
C GLU A 258 -0.34 14.31 -1.84
N ARG A 259 -0.05 13.99 -0.58
CA ARG A 259 1.28 13.54 -0.12
C ARG A 259 1.77 12.29 -0.83
N VAL A 260 0.98 11.21 -0.79
CA VAL A 260 1.31 9.94 -1.45
C VAL A 260 1.57 10.15 -2.95
N LEU A 261 0.68 10.86 -3.65
CA LEU A 261 0.81 11.11 -5.08
C LEU A 261 2.04 11.97 -5.40
N SER A 262 2.32 12.99 -4.60
CA SER A 262 3.52 13.83 -4.78
C SER A 262 4.79 13.01 -4.62
N ASP A 263 4.84 12.13 -3.62
CA ASP A 263 6.00 11.26 -3.39
C ASP A 263 6.14 10.17 -4.46
N MET A 264 5.04 9.75 -5.10
CA MET A 264 5.08 8.86 -6.27
C MET A 264 5.59 9.56 -7.54
N ILE A 265 5.43 10.88 -7.66
CA ILE A 265 5.95 11.67 -8.80
C ILE A 265 7.45 11.90 -8.64
N ARG A 266 7.91 12.08 -7.42
CA ARG A 266 9.33 12.31 -7.11
C ARG A 266 10.15 11.01 -7.21
N PRO A 267 11.45 11.12 -7.54
CA PRO A 267 12.38 10.04 -7.23
C PRO A 267 12.38 9.78 -5.72
N LEU A 268 12.85 8.60 -5.32
CA LEU A 268 13.13 8.35 -3.91
C LEU A 268 14.16 9.35 -3.38
N LEU A 269 14.12 9.58 -2.08
CA LEU A 269 15.14 10.34 -1.36
C LEU A 269 16.51 9.70 -1.55
N ARG A 270 17.55 10.52 -1.41
CA ARG A 270 18.92 10.04 -1.47
C ARG A 270 19.20 8.99 -0.41
N MET A 271 20.20 8.15 -0.66
CA MET A 271 20.62 7.17 0.36
C MET A 271 21.21 7.85 1.59
N ARG A 272 20.83 7.33 2.77
CA ARG A 272 21.43 7.75 4.05
C ARG A 272 22.88 7.31 4.16
N ILE A 273 23.25 6.26 3.44
CA ILE A 273 24.60 5.71 3.36
C ILE A 273 25.42 6.55 2.38
N ALA A 274 26.67 6.84 2.74
CA ALA A 274 27.61 7.51 1.86
C ALA A 274 27.92 6.62 0.64
N THR A 275 27.60 7.12 -0.55
CA THR A 275 27.83 6.44 -1.82
C THR A 275 29.01 7.08 -2.54
N SER A 276 29.92 6.30 -3.11
CA SER A 276 30.93 6.79 -4.05
C SER A 276 31.02 5.96 -5.34
N ALA A 277 30.10 5.00 -5.51
CA ALA A 277 30.12 4.06 -6.61
C ALA A 277 29.83 4.77 -7.94
N LYS A 278 30.83 4.82 -8.83
CA LYS A 278 30.70 5.38 -10.18
C LYS A 278 30.64 4.27 -11.20
N ARG A 279 29.58 4.23 -12.02
CA ARG A 279 29.56 3.42 -13.25
C ARG A 279 29.48 4.34 -14.48
N GLY A 280 30.64 4.65 -15.05
CA GLY A 280 30.75 5.55 -16.20
C GLY A 280 30.69 7.04 -15.84
N GLN A 281 29.99 7.85 -16.64
CA GLN A 281 29.87 9.31 -16.44
C GLN A 281 28.67 9.73 -15.58
N ALA A 282 27.81 8.80 -15.15
CA ALA A 282 26.69 9.08 -14.26
C ALA A 282 27.07 8.68 -12.82
N GLU A 283 26.85 9.60 -11.87
CA GLU A 283 26.90 9.29 -10.44
C GLU A 283 25.58 8.60 -10.10
N GLU A 284 25.62 7.29 -9.86
CA GLU A 284 24.47 6.53 -9.37
C GLU A 284 24.63 6.36 -7.88
N GLU A 285 23.63 6.76 -7.09
CA GLU A 285 23.65 6.50 -5.65
C GLU A 285 23.50 4.99 -5.43
N ASN A 286 24.61 4.32 -5.14
CA ASN A 286 24.68 2.93 -4.68
C ASN A 286 25.79 2.80 -3.61
N ALA A 287 25.61 1.91 -2.64
CA ALA A 287 26.69 1.57 -1.73
C ALA A 287 27.82 0.89 -2.51
N ASP A 288 29.06 1.29 -2.24
CA ASP A 288 30.23 0.68 -2.85
C ASP A 288 30.41 -0.77 -2.41
N CYS A 289 31.15 -1.53 -3.22
CA CYS A 289 31.63 -2.84 -2.83
C CYS A 289 32.39 -2.77 -1.49
N ILE A 290 32.13 -3.74 -0.61
CA ILE A 290 32.79 -3.83 0.70
C ILE A 290 34.24 -4.28 0.63
N TRP A 291 34.68 -4.80 -0.52
CA TRP A 291 36.05 -5.28 -0.73
C TRP A 291 36.96 -4.13 -1.17
N GLU A 292 38.12 -3.98 -0.52
CA GLU A 292 39.13 -2.98 -0.91
C GLU A 292 40.12 -3.54 -1.95
N GLY A 293 40.18 -2.90 -3.13
CA GLY A 293 41.20 -3.11 -4.17
C GLY A 293 41.06 -4.36 -5.05
N ASP A 294 41.76 -4.36 -6.18
CA ASP A 294 41.68 -5.34 -7.29
C ASP A 294 42.16 -6.77 -6.93
N GLY A 295 42.48 -7.06 -5.66
CA GLY A 295 43.25 -8.24 -5.25
C GLY A 295 42.58 -9.18 -4.24
N PHE A 296 41.44 -8.82 -3.64
CA PHE A 296 40.77 -9.65 -2.64
C PHE A 296 39.27 -9.78 -2.93
N HIS A 297 38.92 -10.48 -4.00
CA HIS A 297 37.54 -10.87 -4.27
C HIS A 297 37.31 -12.29 -3.73
N PRO A 298 36.27 -12.55 -2.91
CA PRO A 298 35.99 -13.90 -2.41
C PRO A 298 35.87 -14.97 -3.50
N ASN A 299 35.59 -14.57 -4.74
CA ASN A 299 35.47 -15.48 -5.89
C ASN A 299 36.79 -15.98 -6.47
N SER A 300 37.95 -15.54 -5.95
CA SER A 300 39.23 -16.15 -6.31
C SER A 300 39.51 -17.49 -5.59
N PHE A 301 38.56 -17.99 -4.82
CA PHE A 301 38.68 -19.14 -3.92
C PHE A 301 37.71 -20.28 -4.28
N SER A 302 38.00 -21.52 -3.88
CA SER A 302 37.24 -22.70 -4.32
C SER A 302 35.83 -22.76 -3.69
N GLU A 303 34.90 -23.50 -4.33
CA GLU A 303 33.53 -23.71 -3.82
C GLU A 303 33.50 -24.28 -2.38
N GLU A 304 34.45 -25.16 -2.02
CA GLU A 304 34.61 -25.70 -0.66
C GLU A 304 34.93 -24.61 0.39
N GLU A 305 35.73 -23.60 0.04
CA GLU A 305 36.08 -22.51 0.98
C GLU A 305 34.91 -21.54 1.22
N HIS A 306 33.95 -21.47 0.28
CA HIS A 306 32.74 -20.65 0.38
C HIS A 306 31.66 -21.29 1.29
N GLU A 307 31.49 -22.61 1.23
CA GLU A 307 30.44 -23.32 1.95
C GLU A 307 30.76 -23.54 3.43
N ASP A 308 32.03 -23.75 3.78
CA ASP A 308 32.39 -24.19 5.14
C ASP A 308 32.42 -23.06 6.18
N HIS A 309 32.72 -21.79 5.83
CA HIS A 309 32.93 -20.71 6.82
C HIS A 309 32.71 -19.25 6.33
N PRO A 310 31.49 -18.82 5.98
CA PRO A 310 31.18 -17.46 5.51
C PRO A 310 31.51 -16.33 6.52
N GLU A 311 31.56 -16.63 7.81
CA GLU A 311 31.88 -15.71 8.90
C GLU A 311 33.36 -15.30 8.99
N LYS A 312 34.28 -16.14 8.48
CA LYS A 312 35.72 -15.83 8.48
C LYS A 312 36.08 -14.65 7.56
N TRP A 313 35.25 -14.37 6.57
CA TRP A 313 35.46 -13.27 5.61
C TRP A 313 35.06 -11.91 6.20
N LEU A 314 34.05 -11.91 7.08
CA LEU A 314 33.46 -10.71 7.70
C LEU A 314 34.28 -10.16 8.87
N THR A 315 35.31 -10.90 9.29
CA THR A 315 36.23 -10.52 10.38
C THR A 315 37.55 -9.96 9.85
N LYS A 316 37.68 -9.76 8.54
CA LYS A 316 38.90 -9.22 7.93
C LYS A 316 39.01 -7.71 8.13
N PRO A 317 40.21 -7.17 8.46
CA PRO A 317 40.38 -5.75 8.78
C PRO A 317 40.20 -4.79 7.59
N THR A 318 40.20 -5.28 6.36
CA THR A 318 40.21 -4.51 5.11
C THR A 318 38.83 -4.36 4.47
N LEU A 319 37.76 -4.55 5.26
CA LEU A 319 36.39 -4.39 4.78
C LEU A 319 35.99 -2.92 4.82
N ARG A 320 35.56 -2.38 3.68
CA ARG A 320 34.87 -1.10 3.61
C ARG A 320 33.44 -1.28 4.07
N THR A 321 33.19 -1.09 5.36
CA THR A 321 31.81 -1.11 5.88
C THR A 321 31.06 0.14 5.45
N PRO A 322 29.80 0.01 4.98
CA PRO A 322 28.99 1.17 4.68
C PRO A 322 28.79 2.01 5.94
N ASN A 323 28.85 3.33 5.80
CA ASN A 323 28.56 4.23 6.89
C ASN A 323 27.60 5.33 6.39
N ALA A 324 26.89 5.96 7.33
CA ALA A 324 26.00 7.06 6.98
C ALA A 324 26.78 8.25 6.42
N ARG A 325 26.11 9.13 5.69
CA ARG A 325 26.62 10.47 5.39
C ARG A 325 26.95 11.19 6.70
N GLU A 326 27.94 12.09 6.68
CA GLU A 326 28.41 12.75 7.91
C GLU A 326 27.32 13.57 8.60
N HIS A 327 26.48 14.23 7.80
CA HIS A 327 25.38 15.08 8.28
C HIS A 327 24.13 14.89 7.43
N TYR A 328 22.98 15.10 8.05
CA TYR A 328 21.73 15.28 7.31
C TYR A 328 21.70 16.67 6.64
N ASP A 329 21.43 16.71 5.34
CA ASP A 329 21.53 17.94 4.53
C ASP A 329 20.19 18.44 3.98
N GLY A 330 19.09 18.15 4.68
CA GLY A 330 17.79 18.75 4.39
C GLY A 330 16.99 18.07 3.29
N ASP A 331 17.26 16.79 2.97
CA ASP A 331 16.60 16.08 1.87
C ASP A 331 15.08 16.01 1.97
N LEU A 332 14.52 16.09 3.17
CA LEU A 332 13.08 16.07 3.40
C LEU A 332 12.38 17.37 2.97
N GLU A 333 13.11 18.47 2.75
CA GLU A 333 12.52 19.75 2.31
C GLU A 333 11.72 19.59 1.01
N VAL A 334 12.18 18.73 0.10
CA VAL A 334 11.49 18.49 -1.18
C VAL A 334 10.09 17.90 -1.00
N MET A 335 9.80 17.26 0.14
CA MET A 335 8.50 16.65 0.46
C MET A 335 7.43 17.67 0.89
N LYS A 336 7.80 18.94 1.05
CA LYS A 336 6.86 20.02 1.41
C LYS A 336 5.95 20.41 0.25
N ASP A 337 6.45 20.37 -0.98
CA ASP A 337 5.66 20.63 -2.18
C ASP A 337 4.59 19.54 -2.39
N ARG A 338 3.43 19.89 -2.94
CA ARG A 338 2.34 18.92 -3.14
C ARG A 338 1.58 19.19 -4.42
N VAL A 339 1.17 18.12 -5.11
CA VAL A 339 0.08 18.22 -6.08
C VAL A 339 -1.22 18.55 -5.36
N SER A 340 -2.12 19.26 -6.04
CA SER A 340 -3.48 19.47 -5.52
C SER A 340 -4.51 18.63 -6.26
N LEU A 341 -5.42 18.04 -5.50
CA LEU A 341 -6.61 17.34 -5.99
C LEU A 341 -7.82 18.26 -6.15
N ARG A 342 -7.71 19.55 -5.79
CA ARG A 342 -8.79 20.54 -5.93
C ARG A 342 -9.19 20.74 -7.39
N GLY A 343 -10.47 21.01 -7.61
CA GLY A 343 -11.06 21.19 -8.94
C GLY A 343 -11.16 19.91 -9.78
N ARG A 344 -10.97 18.72 -9.17
CA ARG A 344 -10.99 17.43 -9.88
C ARG A 344 -12.16 16.57 -9.42
N THR A 345 -12.61 15.70 -10.32
CA THR A 345 -13.47 14.57 -9.97
C THR A 345 -12.59 13.35 -9.76
N LEU A 346 -12.60 12.81 -8.54
CA LEU A 346 -11.87 11.62 -8.14
C LEU A 346 -12.79 10.40 -8.21
N GLN A 347 -12.23 9.25 -8.56
CA GLN A 347 -12.94 7.97 -8.47
C GLN A 347 -12.40 7.19 -7.27
N VAL A 348 -13.27 6.86 -6.33
CA VAL A 348 -12.89 6.22 -5.07
C VAL A 348 -13.73 4.97 -4.85
N ILE A 349 -13.08 3.85 -4.57
CA ILE A 349 -13.74 2.62 -4.13
C ILE A 349 -13.76 2.62 -2.60
N VAL A 350 -14.93 2.37 -2.03
CA VAL A 350 -15.14 2.36 -0.57
C VAL A 350 -15.25 0.93 -0.07
N LYS A 351 -14.60 0.65 1.06
CA LYS A 351 -14.73 -0.62 1.77
C LYS A 351 -14.83 -0.40 3.28
N LEU A 352 -15.76 -1.09 3.93
CA LEU A 352 -15.91 -1.11 5.38
C LEU A 352 -15.86 -2.55 5.86
N VAL A 353 -14.96 -2.84 6.79
CA VAL A 353 -14.73 -4.19 7.30
C VAL A 353 -14.51 -4.19 8.80
N ASN A 354 -15.09 -5.18 9.46
CA ASN A 354 -14.89 -5.46 10.87
C ASN A 354 -14.17 -6.80 11.02
N ILE A 355 -13.13 -6.82 11.84
CA ILE A 355 -12.55 -8.06 12.37
C ILE A 355 -13.15 -8.27 13.75
N VAL A 356 -13.77 -9.42 13.97
CA VAL A 356 -14.48 -9.79 15.20
C VAL A 356 -13.78 -11.01 15.80
N LEU A 357 -13.38 -10.90 17.06
CA LEU A 357 -12.79 -11.97 17.85
C LEU A 357 -13.73 -12.34 18.99
N THR A 358 -13.90 -13.64 19.20
CA THR A 358 -14.71 -14.19 20.30
C THR A 358 -13.86 -15.13 21.17
N PRO A 359 -14.26 -15.45 22.40
CA PRO A 359 -13.57 -16.45 23.21
C PRO A 359 -13.38 -17.80 22.50
N GLU A 360 -14.33 -18.19 21.63
CA GLU A 360 -14.28 -19.41 20.82
C GLU A 360 -13.38 -19.29 19.59
N ASN A 361 -13.16 -18.06 19.10
CA ASN A 361 -12.28 -17.77 17.97
C ASN A 361 -11.40 -16.53 18.27
N PRO A 362 -10.42 -16.68 19.17
CA PRO A 362 -9.77 -15.53 19.83
C PRO A 362 -8.61 -14.93 19.04
N ARG A 363 -8.22 -15.53 17.90
CA ARG A 363 -7.01 -15.17 17.16
C ARG A 363 -7.29 -14.88 15.69
N CYS A 364 -6.87 -13.70 15.23
CA CYS A 364 -6.76 -13.36 13.81
C CYS A 364 -5.35 -13.75 13.30
N PRO A 365 -5.22 -14.63 12.29
CA PRO A 365 -3.93 -15.06 11.77
C PRO A 365 -3.22 -14.00 10.91
N GLY A 366 -3.82 -12.82 10.70
CA GLY A 366 -3.31 -11.79 9.80
C GLY A 366 -3.68 -12.01 8.33
N GLY A 367 -3.08 -11.20 7.45
CA GLY A 367 -3.29 -11.23 6.01
C GLY A 367 -2.11 -11.78 5.23
N LYS A 368 -2.33 -12.08 3.94
CA LYS A 368 -1.25 -12.37 2.99
C LYS A 368 -0.70 -11.06 2.43
N TRP A 369 0.53 -11.09 1.90
CA TRP A 369 1.06 -9.97 1.12
C TRP A 369 0.21 -9.73 -0.13
N HIS A 370 -0.30 -8.51 -0.29
CA HIS A 370 -1.13 -8.14 -1.43
C HIS A 370 -1.04 -6.64 -1.73
N VAL A 371 -1.52 -6.29 -2.93
CA VAL A 371 -1.89 -4.92 -3.35
C VAL A 371 -3.39 -4.92 -3.66
N GLU A 372 -4.00 -3.74 -3.77
CA GLU A 372 -5.43 -3.61 -3.96
C GLU A 372 -5.84 -3.63 -5.44
N GLY A 373 -6.95 -4.31 -5.72
CA GLY A 373 -7.59 -4.37 -7.04
C GLY A 373 -6.83 -5.15 -8.11
N MET A 374 -7.10 -4.81 -9.37
CA MET A 374 -6.47 -5.29 -10.60
C MET A 374 -6.19 -4.09 -11.52
N ARG A 375 -5.55 -4.34 -12.68
CA ARG A 375 -5.17 -3.26 -13.62
C ARG A 375 -6.38 -2.47 -14.13
N SER A 376 -7.54 -3.12 -14.23
CA SER A 376 -8.80 -2.51 -14.65
C SER A 376 -9.33 -1.47 -13.65
N GLU A 377 -9.03 -1.58 -12.36
CA GLU A 377 -9.41 -0.57 -11.36
C GLU A 377 -8.44 0.60 -11.28
N SER A 378 -7.20 0.47 -11.77
CA SER A 378 -6.20 1.55 -11.77
C SER A 378 -6.03 2.23 -10.41
N ILE A 379 -6.07 1.47 -9.31
CA ILE A 379 -5.90 1.99 -7.95
C ILE A 379 -4.44 2.42 -7.77
N VAL A 380 -4.25 3.69 -7.43
CA VAL A 380 -2.92 4.31 -7.27
C VAL A 380 -2.51 4.46 -5.81
N ALA A 381 -3.47 4.72 -4.91
CA ALA A 381 -3.21 4.98 -3.50
C ALA A 381 -4.32 4.44 -2.62
N ASN A 382 -3.97 4.08 -1.40
CA ASN A 382 -4.85 3.52 -0.40
C ASN A 382 -4.88 4.44 0.81
N PHE A 383 -6.04 4.54 1.45
CA PHE A 383 -6.22 5.18 2.76
C PHE A 383 -6.98 4.23 3.66
N ALA A 384 -6.43 3.96 4.85
CA ALA A 384 -7.02 3.12 5.88
C ALA A 384 -7.26 3.96 7.15
N TYR A 385 -8.48 3.92 7.67
CA TYR A 385 -8.85 4.53 8.94
C TYR A 385 -9.37 3.47 9.91
N TYR A 386 -8.59 3.24 10.97
CA TYR A 386 -8.93 2.32 12.06
C TYR A 386 -9.83 3.04 13.06
N TYR A 387 -11.11 3.15 12.71
CA TYR A 387 -12.04 4.02 13.42
C TYR A 387 -12.50 3.49 14.76
N ASP A 388 -12.33 2.19 15.02
CA ASP A 388 -12.65 1.60 16.32
C ASP A 388 -11.88 0.30 16.56
N SER A 389 -11.31 0.11 17.74
CA SER A 389 -10.67 -1.15 18.13
C SER A 389 -10.72 -1.32 19.64
N GLU A 390 -11.19 -2.47 20.11
CA GLU A 390 -11.34 -2.78 21.53
C GLU A 390 -10.94 -4.23 21.81
N ASN A 391 -10.32 -4.46 22.97
CA ASN A 391 -9.99 -5.78 23.50
C ASN A 391 -9.15 -6.66 22.54
N VAL A 392 -8.18 -6.06 21.88
CA VAL A 392 -7.25 -6.76 20.98
C VAL A 392 -5.81 -6.39 21.31
N THR A 393 -4.89 -7.32 21.10
CA THR A 393 -3.45 -7.06 21.21
C THR A 393 -2.97 -6.14 20.08
N GLU A 394 -1.79 -5.55 20.29
CA GLU A 394 -1.11 -4.76 19.26
C GLU A 394 -0.91 -5.60 17.98
N SER A 395 -1.20 -5.02 16.83
CA SER A 395 -0.84 -5.60 15.52
C SER A 395 -0.41 -4.50 14.57
N ARG A 396 0.31 -4.87 13.51
CA ARG A 396 0.94 -3.94 12.58
C ARG A 396 0.42 -4.12 11.17
N LEU A 397 0.47 -3.05 10.40
CA LEU A 397 0.35 -3.07 8.94
C LEU A 397 1.78 -3.04 8.37
N ALA A 398 2.28 -4.19 7.96
CA ALA A 398 3.62 -4.34 7.41
C ALA A 398 3.64 -4.03 5.91
N PHE A 399 4.74 -3.48 5.41
CA PHE A 399 4.95 -3.07 4.02
C PHE A 399 6.22 -3.68 3.45
N ARG A 400 6.14 -4.08 2.18
CA ARG A 400 7.29 -4.47 1.36
C ARG A 400 7.16 -3.94 -0.05
N ARG A 401 8.28 -3.73 -0.73
CA ARG A 401 8.33 -3.21 -2.10
C ARG A 401 9.20 -4.08 -2.98
N ALA A 402 8.83 -4.21 -4.25
CA ALA A 402 9.72 -4.75 -5.27
C ALA A 402 10.89 -3.80 -5.51
N THR A 403 12.07 -4.36 -5.76
CA THR A 403 13.31 -3.60 -6.00
C THR A 403 14.00 -4.06 -7.28
N SER A 404 14.89 -3.24 -7.81
CA SER A 404 15.87 -3.71 -8.81
C SER A 404 17.00 -4.47 -8.11
N GLY A 405 17.83 -5.18 -8.88
CA GLY A 405 19.21 -5.43 -8.42
C GLY A 405 19.98 -4.09 -8.36
N PRO A 406 21.01 -3.96 -7.52
CA PRO A 406 21.84 -2.77 -7.53
C PRO A 406 22.68 -2.72 -8.81
N LEU A 407 22.97 -1.51 -9.28
CA LEU A 407 23.51 -1.29 -10.63
C LEU A 407 25.04 -1.31 -10.72
N VAL A 408 25.73 -1.21 -9.58
CA VAL A 408 27.18 -0.97 -9.50
C VAL A 408 28.02 -2.20 -9.14
N HIS A 409 27.39 -3.31 -8.74
CA HIS A 409 28.10 -4.54 -8.37
C HIS A 409 28.39 -5.40 -9.60
N GLU A 410 29.56 -6.04 -9.63
CA GLU A 410 29.99 -6.93 -10.70
C GLU A 410 29.21 -8.26 -10.66
N GLN A 411 29.28 -9.02 -11.78
CA GLN A 411 28.49 -10.24 -11.99
C GLN A 411 28.78 -11.34 -10.97
N ASP A 412 29.90 -11.26 -10.27
CA ASP A 412 30.34 -12.27 -9.33
C ASP A 412 30.26 -11.79 -7.87
N ASP A 413 29.88 -10.54 -7.58
CA ASP A 413 29.91 -9.95 -6.23
C ASP A 413 28.79 -10.42 -5.26
N VAL A 414 28.54 -11.74 -5.23
CA VAL A 414 27.52 -12.43 -4.41
C VAL A 414 27.65 -12.08 -2.93
N MET A 415 28.88 -12.04 -2.43
CA MET A 415 29.11 -11.82 -1.01
C MET A 415 28.83 -10.37 -0.62
N CYS A 416 29.21 -9.37 -1.44
CA CYS A 416 28.82 -7.99 -1.14
C CYS A 416 27.31 -7.81 -1.26
N MET A 417 26.66 -8.44 -2.25
CA MET A 417 25.22 -8.40 -2.41
C MET A 417 24.45 -8.94 -1.19
N ARG A 418 24.91 -10.09 -0.69
CA ARG A 418 24.40 -10.69 0.55
C ARG A 418 24.66 -9.77 1.73
N VAL A 419 25.86 -9.18 1.83
CA VAL A 419 26.36 -8.38 2.95
C VAL A 419 25.95 -6.90 2.90
N LEU A 420 25.34 -6.41 1.83
CA LEU A 420 24.80 -5.05 1.77
C LEU A 420 23.29 -5.06 1.76
N TYR A 421 22.66 -5.98 1.03
CA TYR A 421 21.24 -5.91 0.69
C TYR A 421 20.43 -7.13 1.14
N ASN A 422 21.07 -8.14 1.73
CA ASN A 422 20.50 -9.47 1.97
C ASN A 422 20.06 -10.20 0.69
N MET A 423 20.73 -9.93 -0.43
CA MET A 423 20.37 -10.50 -1.72
C MET A 423 21.32 -11.62 -2.10
N VAL A 424 20.77 -12.80 -2.34
CA VAL A 424 21.52 -13.96 -2.87
C VAL A 424 20.92 -14.40 -4.22
N PRO A 425 21.71 -15.01 -5.12
CA PRO A 425 21.17 -15.55 -6.37
C PRO A 425 19.94 -16.45 -6.12
N GLY A 426 18.88 -16.24 -6.90
CA GLY A 426 17.61 -16.97 -6.73
C GLY A 426 16.68 -16.41 -5.63
N SER A 427 17.12 -15.45 -4.81
CA SER A 427 16.23 -14.80 -3.85
C SER A 427 15.29 -13.78 -4.53
N PRO A 428 14.07 -13.57 -4.00
CA PRO A 428 13.16 -12.55 -4.49
C PRO A 428 13.74 -11.12 -4.43
N LEU A 429 13.59 -10.37 -5.51
CA LEU A 429 13.89 -8.93 -5.56
C LEU A 429 12.82 -8.08 -4.84
N VAL A 430 12.73 -8.23 -3.53
CA VAL A 430 11.79 -7.53 -2.64
C VAL A 430 12.46 -7.13 -1.33
N GLN A 431 12.09 -5.99 -0.78
CA GLN A 431 12.54 -5.55 0.54
C GLN A 431 11.37 -5.21 1.45
N ASP A 432 11.41 -5.72 2.67
CA ASP A 432 10.54 -5.25 3.75
C ASP A 432 11.00 -3.84 4.15
N VAL A 433 10.09 -2.87 4.06
CA VAL A 433 10.42 -1.44 4.24
C VAL A 433 9.92 -0.87 5.56
N GLY A 434 9.27 -1.70 6.38
CA GLY A 434 8.80 -1.36 7.71
C GLY A 434 7.29 -1.55 7.87
N ASP A 435 6.78 -1.12 9.01
CA ASP A 435 5.42 -1.37 9.43
C ASP A 435 4.83 -0.18 10.21
N VAL A 436 3.51 -0.11 10.29
CA VAL A 436 2.80 0.87 11.13
C VAL A 436 2.01 0.13 12.21
N ILE A 437 2.18 0.54 13.47
CA ILE A 437 1.35 0.04 14.57
C ILE A 437 -0.11 0.40 14.30
N ILE A 438 -1.02 -0.57 14.36
CA ILE A 438 -2.45 -0.36 14.21
C ILE A 438 -3.06 -0.06 15.58
N LYS A 439 -3.62 1.13 15.73
CA LYS A 439 -4.31 1.56 16.95
C LYS A 439 -5.58 2.36 16.61
N PRO A 440 -6.54 2.50 17.53
CA PRO A 440 -7.72 3.33 17.31
C PRO A 440 -7.36 4.73 16.84
N HIS A 441 -8.21 5.31 15.98
CA HIS A 441 -8.08 6.66 15.40
C HIS A 441 -6.98 6.82 14.35
N ARG A 442 -6.10 5.85 14.18
CA ARG A 442 -4.99 5.95 13.22
C ARG A 442 -5.50 5.90 11.78
N CYS A 443 -5.04 6.87 11.01
CA CYS A 443 -5.13 6.93 9.56
C CYS A 443 -3.77 6.58 8.95
N VAL A 444 -3.76 5.80 7.88
CA VAL A 444 -2.56 5.47 7.11
C VAL A 444 -2.86 5.61 5.62
N ALA A 445 -2.02 6.34 4.89
CA ALA A 445 -2.09 6.44 3.44
C ALA A 445 -0.78 5.99 2.81
N PHE A 446 -0.87 5.22 1.72
CA PHE A 446 0.28 4.61 1.07
C PHE A 446 -0.01 4.31 -0.40
N PRO A 447 1.01 4.23 -1.27
CA PRO A 447 0.81 3.91 -2.67
C PRO A 447 0.39 2.45 -2.84
N ASN A 448 -0.41 2.17 -3.87
CA ASN A 448 -0.76 0.79 -4.23
C ASN A 448 0.40 0.03 -4.89
N LEU A 449 1.59 0.62 -4.94
CA LEU A 449 2.84 -0.03 -5.32
C LEU A 449 3.41 -0.93 -4.23
N TYR A 450 3.10 -0.64 -2.97
CA TYR A 450 3.65 -1.38 -1.83
C TYR A 450 2.73 -2.52 -1.48
N GLN A 451 3.30 -3.73 -1.46
CA GLN A 451 2.60 -4.85 -0.87
C GLN A 451 2.48 -4.61 0.63
N HIS A 452 1.30 -4.92 1.14
CA HIS A 452 1.04 -4.80 2.56
C HIS A 452 0.37 -6.07 3.09
N ARG A 453 0.51 -6.27 4.39
CA ARG A 453 -0.22 -7.31 5.13
C ARG A 453 -0.51 -6.84 6.55
N VAL A 454 -1.63 -7.29 7.08
CA VAL A 454 -1.94 -7.16 8.51
C VAL A 454 -1.25 -8.28 9.26
N GLU A 455 -0.51 -7.97 10.31
CA GLU A 455 0.11 -8.96 11.18
C GLU A 455 -0.91 -9.61 12.14
N PRO A 456 -0.66 -10.85 12.60
CA PRO A 456 -1.54 -11.55 13.53
C PRO A 456 -1.82 -10.76 14.81
N PHE A 457 -3.01 -10.94 15.38
CA PHE A 457 -3.38 -10.44 16.70
C PHE A 457 -4.45 -11.32 17.33
N GLU A 458 -4.71 -11.11 18.61
CA GLU A 458 -5.65 -11.90 19.40
C GLU A 458 -6.35 -11.04 20.46
N LEU A 459 -7.29 -11.64 21.18
CA LEU A 459 -7.95 -10.99 22.30
C LEU A 459 -6.94 -10.63 23.40
N GLN A 460 -7.06 -9.41 23.93
CA GLN A 460 -6.27 -9.01 25.10
C GLN A 460 -6.82 -9.67 26.39
N ASP A 461 -8.13 -9.60 26.59
CA ASP A 461 -8.88 -10.39 27.56
C ASP A 461 -9.63 -11.51 26.81
N PRO A 462 -9.22 -12.78 26.95
CA PRO A 462 -9.78 -13.90 26.20
C PRO A 462 -11.24 -14.24 26.60
N THR A 463 -11.78 -13.61 27.65
CA THR A 463 -13.15 -13.85 28.13
C THR A 463 -14.18 -12.89 27.52
N ARG A 464 -13.72 -11.82 26.88
CA ARG A 464 -14.57 -10.77 26.31
C ARG A 464 -14.45 -10.77 24.79
N LEU A 465 -15.51 -10.30 24.12
CA LEU A 465 -15.44 -10.01 22.69
C LEU A 465 -14.40 -8.92 22.43
N GLY A 466 -13.79 -8.96 21.25
CA GLY A 466 -12.88 -7.92 20.78
C GLY A 466 -13.09 -7.66 19.30
N HIS A 467 -12.72 -6.46 18.86
CA HIS A 467 -12.91 -6.08 17.47
C HIS A 467 -11.90 -5.06 16.96
N ARG A 468 -11.85 -4.97 15.63
CA ARG A 468 -11.17 -3.91 14.89
C ARG A 468 -12.01 -3.54 13.68
N LYS A 469 -12.45 -2.28 13.61
CA LYS A 469 -13.27 -1.75 12.54
C LYS A 469 -12.48 -0.78 11.67
N ILE A 470 -12.60 -0.93 10.35
CA ILE A 470 -11.73 -0.27 9.38
C ILE A 470 -12.57 0.30 8.22
N LEU A 471 -12.34 1.58 7.90
CA LEU A 471 -12.78 2.20 6.65
C LEU A 471 -11.58 2.29 5.71
N LEU A 472 -11.75 1.80 4.50
CA LEU A 472 -10.75 1.81 3.43
C LEU A 472 -11.28 2.62 2.24
N LEU A 473 -10.43 3.50 1.73
CA LEU A 473 -10.68 4.28 0.52
C LEU A 473 -9.55 3.98 -0.47
N PHE A 474 -9.91 3.44 -1.63
CA PHE A 474 -8.97 3.14 -2.70
C PHE A 474 -9.12 4.20 -3.80
N LEU A 475 -8.11 5.05 -3.94
CA LEU A 475 -8.08 6.10 -4.94
C LEU A 475 -7.67 5.51 -6.29
N VAL A 476 -8.54 5.63 -7.28
CA VAL A 476 -8.20 5.38 -8.68
C VAL A 476 -7.33 6.53 -9.18
N ASP A 477 -6.37 6.23 -10.07
CA ASP A 477 -5.50 7.21 -10.73
C ASP A 477 -6.29 8.48 -11.16
N PRO A 478 -6.04 9.65 -10.56
CA PRO A 478 -6.79 10.89 -10.81
C PRO A 478 -6.70 11.43 -12.24
N ILE A 479 -5.83 10.88 -13.08
CA ILE A 479 -5.73 11.23 -14.51
C ILE A 479 -6.33 10.16 -15.44
N ARG A 480 -6.94 9.12 -14.87
CA ARG A 480 -7.67 8.09 -15.62
C ARG A 480 -9.14 8.12 -15.22
N ARG A 481 -10.01 7.73 -16.16
CA ARG A 481 -11.43 7.51 -15.90
C ARG A 481 -11.79 6.08 -16.27
N ILE A 482 -12.32 5.35 -15.30
CA ILE A 482 -12.89 4.02 -15.48
C ILE A 482 -14.41 4.05 -15.28
N PRO A 483 -15.16 3.02 -15.71
CA PRO A 483 -16.59 2.93 -15.41
C PRO A 483 -16.86 2.99 -13.90
N SER A 484 -17.77 3.88 -13.48
CA SER A 484 -18.14 4.09 -12.07
C SER A 484 -19.63 3.90 -11.83
N ALA A 485 -20.06 4.11 -10.58
CA ALA A 485 -21.47 4.21 -10.21
C ALA A 485 -22.23 5.36 -10.92
N SER A 486 -21.53 6.27 -11.61
CA SER A 486 -22.16 7.24 -12.51
C SER A 486 -22.53 6.64 -13.88
N ASP A 487 -21.81 5.61 -14.31
CA ASP A 487 -21.99 4.96 -15.62
C ASP A 487 -22.81 3.67 -15.52
N VAL A 488 -22.78 3.01 -14.36
CA VAL A 488 -23.49 1.77 -14.08
C VAL A 488 -24.63 2.07 -13.13
N ALA A 489 -25.86 1.69 -13.49
CA ALA A 489 -27.01 1.82 -12.62
C ALA A 489 -26.94 0.78 -11.49
N PRO A 490 -27.64 1.00 -10.35
CA PRO A 490 -27.74 0.01 -9.29
C PRO A 490 -28.13 -1.38 -9.82
N GLN A 491 -27.39 -2.39 -9.40
CA GLN A 491 -27.53 -3.76 -9.88
C GLN A 491 -28.33 -4.64 -8.91
N GLN A 492 -28.58 -4.15 -7.70
CA GLN A 492 -29.29 -4.82 -6.62
C GLN A 492 -30.78 -4.94 -6.97
N ARG A 493 -31.27 -6.17 -7.17
CA ARG A 493 -32.68 -6.40 -7.54
C ARG A 493 -33.66 -5.90 -6.47
N ASP A 494 -33.31 -6.08 -5.19
CA ASP A 494 -34.08 -5.58 -4.05
C ASP A 494 -34.19 -4.05 -4.03
N TRP A 495 -33.15 -3.32 -4.44
CA TRP A 495 -33.22 -1.86 -4.53
C TRP A 495 -34.22 -1.41 -5.60
N VAL A 496 -34.34 -2.14 -6.70
CA VAL A 496 -35.35 -1.84 -7.72
C VAL A 496 -36.75 -2.08 -7.17
N VAL A 497 -36.96 -3.16 -6.42
CA VAL A 497 -38.24 -3.42 -5.74
C VAL A 497 -38.57 -2.29 -4.76
N ASP A 498 -37.61 -1.86 -3.94
CA ASP A 498 -37.80 -0.76 -3.00
C ASP A 498 -38.07 0.58 -3.71
N ALA A 499 -37.43 0.83 -4.85
CA ALA A 499 -37.72 2.00 -5.68
C ALA A 499 -39.13 1.95 -6.29
N MET A 500 -39.59 0.77 -6.73
CA MET A 500 -40.95 0.57 -7.24
C MET A 500 -42.00 0.74 -6.13
N ARG A 501 -41.76 0.20 -4.93
CA ARG A 501 -42.61 0.39 -3.74
C ARG A 501 -42.69 1.85 -3.32
N GLY A 502 -41.54 2.54 -3.36
CA GLY A 502 -41.43 3.97 -3.05
C GLY A 502 -41.96 4.88 -4.16
N ALA A 503 -42.34 4.36 -5.32
CA ALA A 503 -42.95 5.14 -6.38
C ALA A 503 -44.30 5.64 -5.86
N GLY A 504 -44.40 6.96 -5.60
CA GLY A 504 -45.50 7.56 -4.82
C GLY A 504 -46.90 7.16 -5.28
N ALA A 505 -47.91 7.46 -4.46
CA ALA A 505 -49.26 6.87 -4.51
C ALA A 505 -49.97 6.87 -5.89
N ASN A 506 -49.58 7.73 -6.82
CA ASN A 506 -50.14 7.80 -8.18
C ASN A 506 -49.45 6.84 -9.18
N SER A 507 -48.43 6.10 -8.76
CA SER A 507 -47.70 5.13 -9.57
C SER A 507 -48.51 3.84 -9.75
N LEU A 508 -48.42 3.23 -10.94
CA LEU A 508 -48.95 1.90 -11.16
C LEU A 508 -48.26 0.85 -10.27
N PHE A 509 -46.98 1.06 -9.94
CA PHE A 509 -46.22 0.15 -9.07
C PHE A 509 -46.78 0.08 -7.65
N ALA A 510 -47.31 1.19 -7.12
CA ALA A 510 -47.92 1.23 -5.79
C ALA A 510 -49.19 0.38 -5.66
N ARG A 511 -49.76 -0.06 -6.79
CA ARG A 511 -50.98 -0.91 -6.84
C ARG A 511 -50.68 -2.39 -7.04
N LEU A 512 -49.41 -2.76 -7.25
CA LEU A 512 -49.00 -4.13 -7.51
C LEU A 512 -48.59 -4.82 -6.20
N PRO A 513 -48.96 -6.09 -5.99
CA PRO A 513 -48.43 -6.90 -4.90
C PRO A 513 -46.90 -7.07 -5.01
N ASP A 514 -46.26 -7.35 -3.87
CA ASP A 514 -44.81 -7.51 -3.77
C ASP A 514 -44.27 -8.63 -4.66
N GLU A 515 -45.03 -9.70 -4.85
CA GLU A 515 -44.68 -10.82 -5.71
C GLU A 515 -44.57 -10.37 -7.17
N ILE A 516 -45.47 -9.49 -7.62
CA ILE A 516 -45.45 -8.95 -8.98
C ILE A 516 -44.30 -7.96 -9.14
N LEU A 517 -44.02 -7.13 -8.13
CA LEU A 517 -42.85 -6.24 -8.14
C LEU A 517 -41.54 -7.03 -8.21
N ALA A 518 -41.43 -8.13 -7.45
CA ALA A 518 -40.30 -9.04 -7.50
C ALA A 518 -40.15 -9.67 -8.89
N MET A 519 -41.24 -10.18 -9.47
CA MET A 519 -41.24 -10.70 -10.85
C MET A 519 -40.79 -9.63 -11.85
N ILE A 520 -41.32 -8.40 -11.78
CA ILE A 520 -40.88 -7.30 -12.65
C ILE A 520 -39.38 -7.06 -12.52
N ALA A 521 -38.85 -7.03 -11.29
CA ALA A 521 -37.43 -6.84 -11.05
C ALA A 521 -36.57 -7.99 -11.62
N GLU A 522 -37.08 -9.22 -11.63
CA GLU A 522 -36.42 -10.37 -12.25
C GLU A 522 -36.31 -10.26 -13.78
N TYR A 523 -37.29 -9.65 -14.45
CA TYR A 523 -37.24 -9.41 -15.89
C TYR A 523 -36.28 -8.28 -16.31
N ILE A 524 -35.71 -7.53 -15.35
CA ILE A 524 -34.74 -6.47 -15.66
C ILE A 524 -33.35 -7.10 -15.80
N ASP A 525 -32.95 -7.33 -17.05
CA ASP A 525 -31.70 -8.01 -17.45
C ASP A 525 -30.41 -7.50 -16.78
N ARG A 526 -30.39 -6.25 -16.29
CA ARG A 526 -29.21 -5.59 -15.72
C ARG A 526 -29.11 -5.67 -14.20
N THR A 527 -30.09 -6.28 -13.53
CA THR A 527 -30.05 -6.52 -12.09
C THR A 527 -29.54 -7.92 -11.77
N MET A 528 -29.18 -8.15 -10.51
CA MET A 528 -28.82 -9.45 -9.96
C MET A 528 -29.40 -9.61 -8.55
N SER A 529 -29.80 -10.84 -8.24
CA SER A 529 -30.10 -11.24 -6.87
C SER A 529 -28.85 -11.24 -6.01
N ARG A 530 -29.03 -11.25 -4.68
CA ARG A 530 -27.94 -11.42 -3.71
C ARG A 530 -27.12 -12.68 -3.99
N LEU A 531 -27.78 -13.80 -4.25
CA LEU A 531 -27.12 -15.08 -4.54
C LEU A 531 -26.28 -15.03 -5.83
N GLU A 532 -26.76 -14.35 -6.87
CA GLU A 532 -25.99 -14.15 -8.11
C GLU A 532 -24.78 -13.24 -7.87
N ALA A 533 -24.94 -12.17 -7.10
CA ALA A 533 -23.85 -11.27 -6.72
C ALA A 533 -22.75 -12.00 -5.93
N GLU A 534 -23.14 -12.89 -5.01
CA GLU A 534 -22.20 -13.74 -4.25
C GLU A 534 -21.42 -14.69 -5.15
N LYS A 535 -22.08 -15.33 -6.14
CA LYS A 535 -21.39 -16.16 -7.14
C LYS A 535 -20.41 -15.35 -8.00
N TYR A 536 -20.78 -14.13 -8.40
CA TYR A 536 -19.88 -13.25 -9.14
C TYR A 536 -18.71 -12.78 -8.28
N ARG A 537 -18.95 -12.48 -7.00
CA ARG A 537 -17.89 -12.17 -6.03
C ARG A 537 -16.92 -13.34 -5.90
N GLU A 538 -17.40 -14.57 -5.72
CA GLU A 538 -16.54 -15.76 -5.65
C GLU A 538 -15.69 -15.93 -6.90
N ALA A 539 -16.29 -15.78 -8.09
CA ALA A 539 -15.57 -15.85 -9.36
C ALA A 539 -14.51 -14.74 -9.50
N LEU A 540 -14.85 -13.52 -9.08
CA LEU A 540 -13.92 -12.37 -9.06
C LEU A 540 -12.76 -12.62 -8.09
N LEU A 541 -13.03 -13.07 -6.86
CA LEU A 541 -12.01 -13.34 -5.85
C LEU A 541 -11.09 -14.50 -6.24
N ALA A 542 -11.65 -15.56 -6.86
CA ALA A 542 -10.88 -16.67 -7.39
C ALA A 542 -9.94 -16.21 -8.53
N GLY A 543 -10.47 -15.43 -9.48
CA GLY A 543 -9.65 -14.82 -10.54
C GLY A 543 -8.56 -13.90 -9.99
N ARG A 544 -8.86 -13.14 -8.93
CA ARG A 544 -7.89 -12.29 -8.22
C ARG A 544 -6.81 -13.07 -7.54
N THR A 545 -7.15 -14.16 -6.85
CA THR A 545 -6.17 -14.99 -6.15
C THR A 545 -5.15 -15.54 -7.15
N ALA A 546 -5.63 -16.12 -8.26
CA ALA A 546 -4.77 -16.64 -9.31
C ALA A 546 -3.89 -15.54 -9.94
N PHE A 547 -4.45 -14.37 -10.21
CA PHE A 547 -3.71 -13.25 -10.78
C PHE A 547 -2.67 -12.67 -9.81
N VAL A 548 -2.97 -12.58 -8.51
CA VAL A 548 -2.03 -12.10 -7.49
C VAL A 548 -0.84 -13.05 -7.37
N GLU A 549 -1.07 -14.36 -7.44
CA GLU A 549 0.01 -15.37 -7.45
C GLU A 549 0.93 -15.21 -8.67
N GLU A 550 0.38 -14.92 -9.86
CA GLU A 550 1.15 -14.63 -11.07
C GLU A 550 1.90 -13.30 -10.98
N ASN A 551 1.22 -12.22 -10.56
CA ASN A 551 1.84 -10.91 -10.39
C ASN A 551 2.94 -10.91 -9.32
N ASN A 552 2.78 -11.71 -8.27
CA ASN A 552 3.84 -11.91 -7.28
C ASN A 552 5.08 -12.48 -7.95
N LYS A 553 4.96 -13.57 -8.71
CA LYS A 553 6.07 -14.15 -9.49
C LYS A 553 6.74 -13.13 -10.42
N ASP A 554 5.94 -12.35 -11.13
CA ASP A 554 6.43 -11.44 -12.16
C ASP A 554 7.00 -10.12 -11.64
N SER A 555 6.61 -9.69 -10.43
CA SER A 555 6.96 -8.36 -9.91
C SER A 555 7.70 -8.39 -8.57
N PHE A 556 7.32 -9.28 -7.64
CA PHE A 556 7.81 -9.29 -6.25
C PHE A 556 8.67 -10.53 -5.90
N GLU A 557 8.51 -11.63 -6.64
CA GLU A 557 9.24 -12.89 -6.51
C GLU A 557 10.14 -13.11 -7.73
N VAL A 558 10.41 -12.05 -8.50
CA VAL A 558 11.42 -12.07 -9.56
C VAL A 558 12.75 -12.46 -8.93
N GLU A 559 13.26 -13.61 -9.33
CA GLU A 559 14.52 -14.11 -8.85
C GLU A 559 15.64 -13.13 -9.22
N TYR A 560 16.47 -12.84 -8.23
CA TYR A 560 17.69 -12.11 -8.47
C TYR A 560 18.64 -12.99 -9.29
N HIS A 561 18.92 -12.56 -10.53
CA HIS A 561 19.97 -13.09 -11.37
C HIS A 561 21.01 -11.99 -11.57
N MET A 562 22.27 -12.27 -11.29
CA MET A 562 23.37 -11.37 -11.64
C MET A 562 23.44 -11.31 -13.17
N GLY A 563 23.36 -10.11 -13.74
CA GLY A 563 23.15 -9.90 -15.18
C GLY A 563 24.17 -10.63 -16.07
N TYR A 564 23.73 -11.06 -17.26
CA TYR A 564 24.58 -11.63 -18.32
C TYR A 564 25.32 -10.58 -19.15
#